data_AF-A0A9D2LXT6-F1
#
_entry.id   AF-A0A9D2LXT6-F1
#
_cell.length_a   1.000
_cell.length_b   1.000
_cell.length_c   1.000
_cell.angle_alpha   90.00
_cell.angle_beta   90.00
_cell.angle_gamma   90.00
#
_symmetry.space_group_name_H-M   'P 1'
#
loop_
_entity.id
_entity.type
_entity.pdbx_description
1 polymer ?
#
loop_
_entity_poly.entity_id
_entity_poly.type
_entity_poly.pdbx_seq_one_letter_code
_entity_poly.pdbx_strand_id
1 'polypeptide(L)'
;MPSVWPPPVNLPSQTRWMNTKDWFHTRKKYTVPLVLLAMLLVMAFLTIGVPYLLSIQQGDVSQAQVSVSLGGGFPQEHQVQAGMEQIKDTFQANFHNCQLLELHFDAVYSGGLQEELQERYGTEETKGLFVVTSTVVTGRLSPPEGMSPATTYDDVQWILADTGNGLITVLDWGRFLVDRR
;
A
#
# COMPACT_ATOMS: atom_id res chain seq x y z
N MET A 1 24.81 10.26 -95.72
CA MET A 1 25.77 10.39 -94.59
C MET A 1 26.19 11.86 -94.54
N PRO A 2 26.23 12.53 -93.38
CA PRO A 2 26.67 12.01 -92.09
C PRO A 2 25.61 12.06 -90.98
N SER A 3 25.73 11.09 -90.07
CA SER A 3 24.98 10.94 -88.82
C SER A 3 25.55 11.89 -87.76
N VAL A 4 24.72 12.80 -87.25
CA VAL A 4 25.04 13.63 -86.08
C VAL A 4 24.46 12.92 -84.86
N TRP A 5 25.27 12.12 -84.19
CA TRP A 5 24.97 11.63 -82.83
C TRP A 5 25.62 12.58 -81.82
N PRO A 6 24.92 13.04 -80.77
CA PRO A 6 25.55 13.77 -79.68
C PRO A 6 26.38 12.81 -78.79
N PRO A 7 27.41 13.32 -78.09
CA PRO A 7 28.27 12.49 -77.24
C PRO A 7 27.50 11.96 -76.01
N PRO A 8 27.92 10.81 -75.45
CA PRO A 8 27.24 10.22 -74.30
C PRO A 8 27.35 11.12 -73.06
N VAL A 9 26.21 11.40 -72.46
CA VAL A 9 26.08 12.07 -71.16
C VAL A 9 26.60 11.12 -70.08
N ASN A 10 27.67 11.49 -69.40
CA ASN A 10 28.11 10.81 -68.19
C ASN A 10 27.08 11.04 -67.08
N LEU A 11 26.19 10.07 -66.86
CA LEU A 11 25.37 9.99 -65.66
C LEU A 11 26.28 9.59 -64.50
N PRO A 12 26.46 10.40 -63.45
CA PRO A 12 27.12 9.93 -62.24
C PRO A 12 26.17 8.94 -61.56
N SER A 13 26.40 7.65 -61.76
CA SER A 13 25.79 6.59 -60.98
C SER A 13 26.35 6.63 -59.55
N GLN A 14 25.93 7.62 -58.77
CA GLN A 14 26.12 7.65 -57.32
C GLN A 14 25.07 6.73 -56.67
N THR A 15 25.11 5.44 -57.00
CA THR A 15 24.71 4.44 -56.00
C THR A 15 25.85 4.40 -54.99
N ARG A 16 25.80 5.31 -54.01
CA ARG A 16 26.61 5.21 -52.80
C ARG A 16 26.09 4.01 -52.02
N TRP A 17 26.57 2.83 -52.40
CA TRP A 17 26.39 1.61 -51.63
C TRP A 17 26.90 1.90 -50.23
N MET A 18 25.99 1.89 -49.27
CA MET A 18 26.34 2.10 -47.87
C MET A 18 27.26 0.93 -47.48
N ASN A 19 28.51 1.26 -47.19
CA ASN A 19 29.54 0.28 -46.88
C ASN A 19 29.06 -0.53 -45.67
N THR A 20 29.02 -1.87 -45.77
CA THR A 20 28.56 -2.75 -44.70
C THR A 20 29.31 -2.50 -43.39
N LYS A 21 30.57 -2.04 -43.47
CA LYS A 21 31.38 -1.60 -42.32
C LYS A 21 30.76 -0.41 -41.56
N ASP A 22 30.11 0.53 -42.24
CA ASP A 22 29.45 1.70 -41.62
C ASP A 22 28.17 1.30 -40.88
N TRP A 23 27.47 0.27 -41.37
CA TRP A 23 26.26 -0.28 -40.74
C TRP A 23 26.54 -1.00 -39.42
N PHE A 24 27.64 -1.77 -39.34
CA PHE A 24 28.06 -2.41 -38.09
C PHE A 24 28.59 -1.39 -37.07
N HIS A 25 29.25 -0.32 -37.52
CA HIS A 25 29.73 0.75 -36.64
C HIS A 25 28.58 1.61 -36.10
N THR A 26 27.54 1.90 -36.89
CA THR A 26 26.35 2.62 -36.39
C THR A 26 25.58 1.77 -35.38
N ARG A 27 25.37 0.48 -35.63
CA ARG A 27 24.73 -0.43 -34.65
C ARG A 27 25.44 -0.42 -33.30
N LYS A 28 26.78 -0.51 -33.28
CA LYS A 28 27.58 -0.48 -32.03
C LYS A 28 27.48 0.85 -31.28
N LYS A 29 27.46 1.98 -32.00
CA LYS A 29 27.36 3.34 -31.42
C LYS A 29 26.03 3.59 -30.71
N TYR A 30 24.94 3.01 -31.20
CA TYR A 30 23.61 3.18 -30.59
C TYR A 30 23.25 2.07 -29.60
N THR A 31 23.87 0.87 -29.66
CA THR A 31 23.63 -0.18 -28.67
C THR A 31 24.08 0.21 -27.26
N VAL A 32 25.24 0.86 -27.10
CA VAL A 32 25.73 1.26 -25.77
C VAL A 32 24.80 2.28 -25.07
N PRO A 33 24.41 3.40 -25.70
CA PRO A 33 23.46 4.33 -25.07
C PRO A 33 22.06 3.72 -24.90
N LEU A 34 21.63 2.80 -25.77
CA LEU A 34 20.34 2.11 -25.64
C LEU A 34 20.32 1.12 -24.47
N VAL A 35 21.43 0.40 -24.24
CA VAL A 35 21.58 -0.48 -23.07
C VAL A 35 21.66 0.33 -21.78
N LEU A 36 22.34 1.49 -21.79
CA LEU A 36 22.35 2.42 -20.66
C LEU A 36 20.97 2.99 -20.35
N LEU A 37 20.21 3.38 -21.38
CA LEU A 37 18.82 3.84 -21.23
C LEU A 37 17.93 2.73 -20.65
N ALA A 38 18.05 1.50 -21.15
CA ALA A 38 17.31 0.35 -20.64
C ALA A 38 17.67 0.05 -19.16
N MET A 39 18.95 0.09 -18.79
CA MET A 39 19.36 -0.06 -17.39
C MET A 39 18.85 1.07 -16.49
N LEU A 40 18.83 2.32 -16.97
CA LEU A 40 18.24 3.44 -16.23
C LEU A 40 16.74 3.26 -16.02
N LEU A 41 16.01 2.82 -17.03
CA LEU A 41 14.58 2.53 -16.92
C LEU A 41 14.30 1.39 -15.93
N VAL A 42 15.10 0.32 -15.97
CA VAL A 42 15.00 -0.79 -15.02
C VAL A 42 15.31 -0.31 -13.60
N MET A 43 16.38 0.46 -13.40
CA MET A 43 16.69 1.03 -12.09
C MET A 43 15.58 1.96 -11.59
N ALA A 44 15.06 2.86 -12.43
CA ALA A 44 13.96 3.73 -12.06
C ALA A 44 12.68 2.95 -11.72
N PHE A 45 12.39 1.88 -12.46
CA PHE A 45 11.27 1.00 -12.16
C PHE A 45 11.46 0.27 -10.82
N LEU A 46 12.68 -0.20 -10.52
CA LEU A 46 12.99 -0.86 -9.25
C LEU A 46 12.98 0.10 -8.05
N THR A 47 13.49 1.33 -8.22
CA THR A 47 13.63 2.29 -7.11
C THR A 47 12.38 3.14 -6.88
N ILE A 48 11.55 3.37 -7.90
CA ILE A 48 10.35 4.21 -7.81
C ILE A 48 9.09 3.40 -8.12
N GLY A 49 9.12 2.60 -9.19
CA GLY A 49 7.95 1.84 -9.64
C GLY A 49 7.48 0.81 -8.62
N VAL A 50 8.37 -0.06 -8.14
CA VAL A 50 8.06 -1.08 -7.13
C VAL A 50 7.52 -0.47 -5.83
N PRO A 51 8.19 0.49 -5.16
CA PRO A 51 7.65 1.07 -3.92
C PRO A 51 6.35 1.84 -4.15
N TYR A 52 6.15 2.48 -5.31
CA TYR A 52 4.88 3.12 -5.63
C TYR A 52 3.73 2.11 -5.81
N LEU A 53 4.00 0.98 -6.48
CA LEU A 53 3.01 -0.11 -6.62
C LEU A 53 2.69 -0.75 -5.25
N LEU A 54 3.68 -0.90 -4.38
CA LEU A 54 3.49 -1.38 -3.01
C LEU A 54 2.74 -0.36 -2.15
N SER A 55 2.99 0.94 -2.33
CA SER A 55 2.29 2.01 -1.63
C SER A 55 0.82 2.13 -2.04
N ILE A 56 0.48 1.87 -3.32
CA ILE A 56 -0.92 1.75 -3.75
C ILE A 56 -1.60 0.57 -3.07
N GLN A 57 -0.85 -0.51 -2.81
CA GLN A 57 -1.39 -1.64 -2.08
C GLN A 57 -1.49 -1.35 -0.59
N GLN A 58 -0.77 -0.42 0.05
CA GLN A 58 -0.91 -0.26 1.50
C GLN A 58 -2.16 0.53 1.90
N GLY A 59 -2.64 0.30 3.14
CA GLY A 59 -3.69 1.11 3.75
C GLY A 59 -3.18 2.50 4.09
N ASP A 60 -3.92 3.54 3.69
CA ASP A 60 -3.58 4.92 3.99
C ASP A 60 -4.03 5.28 5.41
N VAL A 61 -3.09 5.67 6.25
CA VAL A 61 -3.33 6.12 7.64
C VAL A 61 -2.98 7.59 7.84
N SER A 62 -2.64 8.32 6.78
CA SER A 62 -2.15 9.70 6.86
C SER A 62 -3.19 10.69 7.39
N GLN A 63 -4.47 10.38 7.24
CA GLN A 63 -5.59 11.18 7.74
C GLN A 63 -6.18 10.68 9.07
N ALA A 64 -5.61 9.63 9.68
CA ALA A 64 -6.15 9.01 10.87
C ALA A 64 -6.14 10.00 12.06
N GLN A 65 -7.31 10.55 12.37
CA GLN A 65 -7.52 11.32 13.60
C GLN A 65 -7.57 10.35 14.78
N VAL A 66 -6.96 10.75 15.89
CA VAL A 66 -6.92 9.94 17.11
C VAL A 66 -7.70 10.66 18.19
N SER A 67 -8.76 10.03 18.68
CA SER A 67 -9.58 10.53 19.77
C SER A 67 -9.57 9.50 20.92
N VAL A 68 -9.16 9.95 22.11
CA VAL A 68 -9.01 9.07 23.29
C VAL A 68 -9.86 9.62 24.43
N SER A 69 -10.79 8.80 24.92
CA SER A 69 -11.62 9.08 26.07
C SER A 69 -11.28 8.10 27.20
N LEU A 70 -10.43 8.54 28.13
CA LEU A 70 -9.95 7.72 29.25
C LEU A 70 -10.95 7.75 30.41
N GLY A 71 -11.21 6.57 30.99
CA GLY A 71 -12.13 6.38 32.11
C GLY A 71 -11.46 6.24 33.48
N GLY A 72 -10.24 6.72 33.66
CA GLY A 72 -9.47 6.63 34.93
C GLY A 72 -9.06 5.21 35.36
N GLY A 73 -9.41 4.18 34.58
CA GLY A 73 -9.05 2.77 34.78
C GLY A 73 -8.10 2.25 33.70
N PHE A 74 -8.04 0.92 33.57
CA PHE A 74 -7.35 0.25 32.46
C PHE A 74 -8.17 0.36 31.16
N PRO A 75 -7.54 0.46 29.98
CA PRO A 75 -6.10 0.64 29.69
C PRO A 75 -5.58 2.06 30.00
N GLN A 76 -4.28 2.16 30.33
CA GLN A 76 -3.61 3.45 30.52
C GLN A 76 -3.35 4.16 29.19
N GLU A 77 -3.16 5.49 29.22
CA GLU A 77 -2.93 6.31 28.02
C GLU A 77 -1.80 5.76 27.12
N HIS A 78 -0.67 5.36 27.72
CA HIS A 78 0.45 4.81 26.98
C HIS A 78 0.12 3.48 26.28
N GLN A 79 -0.76 2.66 26.87
CA GLN A 79 -1.19 1.39 26.29
C GLN A 79 -2.17 1.62 25.14
N VAL A 80 -3.08 2.58 25.29
CA VAL A 80 -3.99 2.98 24.21
C VAL A 80 -3.18 3.53 23.04
N GLN A 81 -2.20 4.38 23.29
CA GLN A 81 -1.34 4.92 22.22
C GLN A 81 -0.55 3.82 21.50
N ALA A 82 0.10 2.92 22.25
CA ALA A 82 0.80 1.77 21.66
C ALA A 82 -0.16 0.88 20.84
N GLY A 83 -1.37 0.66 21.34
CA GLY A 83 -2.42 -0.05 20.63
C GLY A 83 -2.83 0.62 19.32
N MET A 84 -2.97 1.95 19.33
CA MET A 84 -3.31 2.72 18.13
C MET A 84 -2.19 2.68 17.08
N GLU A 85 -0.92 2.70 17.49
CA GLU A 85 0.21 2.50 16.58
C GLU A 85 0.16 1.09 15.98
N GLN A 86 -0.08 0.07 16.79
CA GLN A 86 -0.22 -1.31 16.33
C GLN A 86 -1.38 -1.49 15.34
N ILE A 87 -2.50 -0.78 15.56
CA ILE A 87 -3.63 -0.76 14.61
C ILE A 87 -3.19 -0.13 13.29
N LYS A 88 -2.48 1.00 13.31
CA LYS A 88 -1.99 1.65 12.07
C LYS A 88 -1.08 0.72 11.28
N ASP A 89 -0.15 0.05 11.95
CA ASP A 89 0.77 -0.90 11.30
C ASP A 89 0.01 -2.11 10.72
N THR A 90 -0.92 -2.66 11.50
CA THR A 90 -1.78 -3.78 11.07
C THR A 90 -2.69 -3.37 9.90
N PHE A 91 -3.18 -2.13 9.90
CA PHE A 91 -4.02 -1.57 8.85
C PHE A 91 -3.23 -1.38 7.57
N GLN A 92 -2.05 -0.77 7.63
CA GLN A 92 -1.18 -0.61 6.46
C GLN A 92 -0.86 -1.95 5.79
N ALA A 93 -0.65 -3.00 6.59
CA ALA A 93 -0.31 -4.33 6.12
C ALA A 93 -1.49 -5.10 5.50
N ASN A 94 -2.68 -5.03 6.11
CA ASN A 94 -3.82 -5.89 5.75
C ASN A 94 -4.92 -5.17 4.93
N PHE A 95 -5.02 -3.85 5.00
CA PHE A 95 -6.13 -3.09 4.43
C PHE A 95 -5.71 -2.36 3.16
N HIS A 96 -5.58 -3.12 2.08
CA HIS A 96 -5.08 -2.60 0.82
C HIS A 96 -6.06 -1.64 0.12
N ASN A 97 -5.59 -0.47 -0.32
CA ASN A 97 -6.41 0.59 -0.92
C ASN A 97 -7.52 1.13 0.01
N CYS A 98 -7.44 0.91 1.33
CA CYS A 98 -8.37 1.49 2.29
C CYS A 98 -7.77 2.75 2.93
N GLN A 99 -8.63 3.61 3.46
CA GLN A 99 -8.22 4.80 4.22
C GLN A 99 -8.76 4.71 5.64
N LEU A 100 -7.87 4.89 6.62
CA LEU A 100 -8.22 5.03 8.03
C LEU A 100 -8.43 6.51 8.33
N LEU A 101 -9.67 6.89 8.64
CA LEU A 101 -10.05 8.29 8.90
C LEU A 101 -9.97 8.64 10.38
N GLU A 102 -10.41 7.74 11.24
CA GLU A 102 -10.45 8.01 12.68
C GLU A 102 -10.20 6.73 13.49
N LEU A 103 -9.51 6.88 14.62
CA LEU A 103 -9.38 5.89 15.68
C LEU A 103 -9.91 6.52 16.96
N HIS A 104 -10.93 5.88 17.53
CA HIS A 104 -11.58 6.33 18.74
C HIS A 104 -11.48 5.25 19.83
N PHE A 105 -10.96 5.64 20.99
CA PHE A 105 -11.01 4.81 22.18
C PHE A 105 -11.99 5.40 23.19
N ASP A 106 -12.97 4.59 23.61
CA ASP A 106 -13.90 4.91 24.69
C ASP A 106 -13.81 3.85 25.78
N ALA A 107 -13.34 4.26 26.96
CA ALA A 107 -13.21 3.39 28.12
C ALA A 107 -14.55 2.83 28.62
N VAL A 108 -15.66 3.59 28.51
CA VAL A 108 -16.99 3.12 28.95
C VAL A 108 -17.49 2.03 28.00
N TYR A 109 -17.36 2.26 26.70
CA TYR A 109 -17.73 1.28 25.67
C TYR A 109 -16.90 0.00 25.79
N SER A 110 -15.57 0.14 25.88
CA SER A 110 -14.66 -1.00 26.02
C SER A 110 -14.89 -1.75 27.33
N GLY A 111 -15.13 -1.05 28.44
CA GLY A 111 -15.40 -1.68 29.74
C GLY A 111 -16.70 -2.47 29.76
N GLY A 112 -17.74 -2.01 29.06
CA GLY A 112 -19.01 -2.73 28.93
C GLY A 112 -18.89 -4.05 28.14
N LEU A 113 -17.87 -4.18 27.30
CA LEU A 113 -17.62 -5.37 26.47
C LEU A 113 -16.60 -6.33 27.08
N GLN A 114 -16.01 -5.97 28.22
CA GLN A 114 -14.85 -6.68 28.75
C GLN A 114 -15.15 -8.15 29.12
N GLU A 115 -16.35 -8.44 29.60
CA GLU A 115 -16.79 -9.81 29.89
C GLU A 115 -16.89 -10.66 28.60
N GLU A 116 -17.51 -10.12 27.53
CA GLU A 116 -17.63 -10.82 26.24
C GLU A 116 -16.28 -11.03 25.56
N LEU A 117 -15.40 -10.04 25.64
CA LEU A 117 -14.03 -10.15 25.11
C LEU A 117 -13.25 -11.22 25.86
N GLN A 118 -13.37 -11.26 27.19
CA GLN A 118 -12.70 -12.26 28.01
C GLN A 118 -13.24 -13.67 27.71
N GLU A 119 -14.54 -13.83 27.46
CA GLU A 119 -15.11 -15.13 27.09
C GLU A 119 -14.61 -15.61 25.72
N ARG A 120 -14.50 -14.71 24.74
CA ARG A 120 -14.18 -15.07 23.36
C ARG A 120 -12.68 -15.11 23.05
N TYR A 121 -11.91 -14.21 23.64
CA TYR A 121 -10.49 -14.00 23.35
C TYR A 121 -9.60 -14.13 24.60
N GLY A 122 -10.19 -14.33 25.77
CA GLY A 122 -9.45 -14.53 27.00
C GLY A 122 -8.65 -15.83 26.96
N THR A 123 -7.34 -15.69 27.12
CA THR A 123 -6.40 -16.80 27.33
C THR A 123 -5.63 -16.55 28.63
N GLU A 124 -4.87 -17.54 29.10
CA GLU A 124 -4.04 -17.37 30.31
C GLU A 124 -2.98 -16.25 30.17
N GLU A 125 -2.61 -15.89 28.94
CA GLU A 125 -1.58 -14.91 28.62
C GLU A 125 -2.12 -13.49 28.43
N THR A 126 -3.43 -13.33 28.17
CA THR A 126 -4.05 -12.01 27.98
C THR A 126 -4.43 -11.40 29.32
N LYS A 127 -3.76 -10.33 29.73
CA LYS A 127 -3.98 -9.67 31.03
C LYS A 127 -4.92 -8.47 30.98
N GLY A 128 -5.26 -7.99 29.79
CA GLY A 128 -6.21 -6.91 29.62
C GLY A 128 -6.63 -6.75 28.17
N LEU A 129 -7.92 -7.00 27.92
CA LEU A 129 -8.56 -6.82 26.62
C LEU A 129 -9.26 -5.47 26.57
N PHE A 130 -9.11 -4.76 25.46
CA PHE A 130 -9.83 -3.53 25.21
C PHE A 130 -10.13 -3.34 23.72
N VAL A 131 -11.11 -2.50 23.42
CA VAL A 131 -11.59 -2.26 22.06
C VAL A 131 -11.34 -0.83 21.67
N VAL A 132 -10.82 -0.65 20.45
CA VAL A 132 -10.74 0.64 19.78
C VAL A 132 -11.68 0.60 18.58
N THR A 133 -12.52 1.61 18.41
CA THR A 133 -13.34 1.76 17.21
C THR A 133 -12.64 2.63 16.19
N SER A 134 -13.00 2.47 14.93
CA SER A 134 -12.38 3.22 13.84
C SER A 134 -13.34 3.45 12.69
N THR A 135 -13.08 4.55 11.99
CA THR A 135 -13.75 4.90 10.75
C THR A 135 -12.83 4.58 9.59
N VAL A 136 -13.27 3.66 8.72
CA VAL A 136 -12.52 3.15 7.58
C VAL A 136 -13.31 3.37 6.30
N VAL A 137 -12.64 3.87 5.26
CA VAL A 137 -13.17 3.94 3.91
C VAL A 137 -12.50 2.86 3.07
N THR A 138 -13.29 1.94 2.51
CA THR A 138 -12.76 0.91 1.64
C THR A 138 -12.50 1.44 0.24
N GLY A 139 -11.42 0.96 -0.38
CA GLY A 139 -11.14 1.21 -1.78
C GLY A 139 -12.15 0.54 -2.71
N ARG A 140 -12.07 0.88 -3.99
CA ARG A 140 -12.89 0.25 -5.05
C ARG A 140 -12.44 -1.17 -5.42
N LEU A 141 -11.23 -1.54 -5.03
CA LEU A 141 -10.57 -2.78 -5.43
C LEU A 141 -10.26 -3.59 -4.17
N SER A 142 -10.56 -4.90 -4.22
CA SER A 142 -10.19 -5.88 -3.20
C SER A 142 -10.42 -5.42 -1.75
N PRO A 143 -11.67 -5.13 -1.35
CA PRO A 143 -11.95 -4.82 0.04
C PRO A 143 -11.61 -6.02 0.95
N PRO A 144 -11.30 -5.77 2.24
CA PRO A 144 -11.13 -6.81 3.23
C PRO A 144 -12.35 -7.73 3.32
N GLU A 145 -12.14 -8.96 3.80
CA GLU A 145 -13.22 -9.96 3.91
C GLU A 145 -14.39 -9.43 4.75
N GLY A 146 -15.62 -9.58 4.24
CA GLY A 146 -16.82 -9.06 4.87
C GLY A 146 -17.11 -7.58 4.61
N MET A 147 -16.31 -6.87 3.80
CA MET A 147 -16.52 -5.46 3.48
C MET A 147 -16.92 -5.17 2.02
N SER A 148 -17.84 -4.22 1.91
CA SER A 148 -18.28 -3.42 0.77
C SER A 148 -17.12 -2.73 0.03
N PRO A 149 -16.89 -2.79 -1.30
CA PRO A 149 -15.97 -1.82 -1.92
C PRO A 149 -16.59 -0.42 -1.93
N ALA A 150 -15.75 0.62 -1.90
CA ALA A 150 -16.17 2.03 -1.92
C ALA A 150 -17.22 2.40 -0.87
N THR A 151 -17.10 1.81 0.32
CA THR A 151 -18.04 1.95 1.43
C THR A 151 -17.31 2.50 2.65
N THR A 152 -17.96 3.41 3.37
CA THR A 152 -17.47 3.93 4.65
C THR A 152 -18.07 3.11 5.78
N TYR A 153 -17.23 2.68 6.70
CA TYR A 153 -17.60 1.98 7.93
C TYR A 153 -17.15 2.81 9.12
N ASP A 154 -18.08 3.27 9.94
CA ASP A 154 -17.81 4.17 11.07
C ASP A 154 -17.61 3.42 12.40
N ASP A 155 -17.67 2.09 12.36
CA ASP A 155 -17.86 1.22 13.52
C ASP A 155 -16.97 -0.04 13.47
N VAL A 156 -15.86 0.02 12.75
CA VAL A 156 -14.89 -1.07 12.71
C VAL A 156 -14.22 -1.17 14.07
N GLN A 157 -14.28 -2.34 14.69
CA GLN A 157 -13.74 -2.63 16.01
C GLN A 157 -12.42 -3.36 15.88
N TRP A 158 -11.45 -2.92 16.67
CA TRP A 158 -10.14 -3.52 16.83
C TRP A 158 -10.04 -4.07 18.25
N ILE A 159 -9.79 -5.36 18.36
CA ILE A 159 -9.65 -6.04 19.65
C ILE A 159 -8.17 -6.13 19.95
N LEU A 160 -7.77 -5.49 21.05
CA LEU A 160 -6.39 -5.46 21.49
C LEU A 160 -6.25 -6.18 22.82
N ALA A 161 -5.12 -6.83 23.00
CA ALA A 161 -4.75 -7.43 24.27
C ALA A 161 -3.37 -6.99 24.73
N ASP A 162 -3.26 -6.77 26.03
CA ASP A 162 -1.98 -6.74 26.73
C ASP A 162 -1.52 -8.18 26.99
N THR A 163 -0.38 -8.54 26.40
CA THR A 163 0.27 -9.85 26.56
C THR A 163 0.99 -10.00 27.91
N GLY A 164 0.81 -9.07 28.84
CA GLY A 164 1.33 -9.12 30.20
C GLY A 164 2.79 -8.69 30.34
N ASN A 165 3.48 -8.47 29.21
CA ASN A 165 4.82 -7.88 29.13
C ASN A 165 4.76 -6.38 28.79
N GLY A 166 3.58 -5.77 28.82
CA GLY A 166 3.35 -4.38 28.38
C GLY A 166 3.33 -4.22 26.86
N LEU A 167 3.35 -5.34 26.11
CA LEU A 167 3.21 -5.38 24.66
C LEU A 167 1.73 -5.51 24.30
N ILE A 168 1.23 -4.51 23.57
CA ILE A 168 -0.14 -4.51 23.04
C ILE A 168 -0.13 -5.14 21.65
N THR A 169 -0.99 -6.12 21.45
CA THR A 169 -1.15 -6.81 20.16
C THR A 169 -2.60 -6.74 19.71
N VAL A 170 -2.80 -6.52 18.40
CA VAL A 170 -4.11 -6.66 17.76
C VAL A 170 -4.40 -8.16 17.64
N LEU A 171 -5.47 -8.62 18.27
CA LEU A 171 -5.91 -10.01 18.20
C LEU A 171 -6.83 -10.25 17.01
N ASP A 172 -7.78 -9.34 16.80
CA ASP A 172 -8.81 -9.47 15.78
C ASP A 172 -9.39 -8.11 15.41
N TRP A 173 -10.03 -8.03 14.24
CA TRP A 173 -10.66 -6.81 13.74
C TRP A 173 -11.91 -7.12 12.91
N GLY A 174 -12.91 -6.25 12.95
CA GLY A 174 -14.16 -6.48 12.24
C GLY A 174 -15.32 -5.69 12.82
N ARG A 175 -16.56 -6.13 12.51
CA ARG A 175 -17.80 -5.52 13.02
C ARG A 175 -18.56 -6.47 13.95
N PHE A 176 -17.83 -7.08 14.90
CA PHE A 176 -18.33 -8.21 15.68
C PHE A 176 -19.51 -7.89 16.58
N LEU A 177 -19.58 -6.67 17.11
CA LEU A 177 -20.51 -6.32 18.20
C LEU A 177 -21.57 -5.29 17.79
N VAL A 178 -21.60 -4.88 16.52
CA VAL A 178 -22.60 -3.93 15.99
C VAL A 178 -23.80 -4.65 15.36
N ASP A 179 -23.61 -5.85 14.83
CA ASP A 179 -24.65 -6.63 14.14
C ASP A 179 -25.69 -7.29 15.07
N ARG A 180 -25.76 -6.89 16.35
CA ARG A 180 -26.76 -7.38 17.32
C ARG A 180 -27.90 -6.41 17.64
N ARG A 181 -27.98 -5.26 16.95
CA ARG A 181 -29.08 -4.30 17.18
C ARG A 181 -30.22 -4.48 16.20
#